data_AF-A0A133KJE1-F1
#
_entry.id   AF-A0A133KJE1-F1
#
_cell.length_a   1.000
_cell.length_b   1.000
_cell.length_c   1.000
_cell.angle_alpha   90.00
_cell.angle_beta   90.00
_cell.angle_gamma   90.00
#
_symmetry.space_group_name_H-M   'P 1'
#
loop_
_entity.id
_entity.type
_entity.pdbx_description
1 polymer ?
#
loop_
_entity_poly.entity_id
_entity_poly.type
_entity_poly.pdbx_seq_one_letter_code
_entity_poly.pdbx_strand_id
1 'polypeptide(L)' 'MNEIASAHGIHVNQIRQWRNAFLEQMPKVFEKGNKKVEKMKAEYEQTIESLYAEVGRLTTQLSWLKKIWN' A
#
# COMPACT_ATOMS: atom_id res chain seq x y z
N MET A 1 -28.38 -6.47 19.55
CA MET A 1 -28.18 -7.66 18.69
C MET A 1 -29.49 -8.28 18.26
N ASN A 2 -30.46 -8.48 19.16
CA ASN A 2 -31.78 -9.04 18.79
C ASN A 2 -32.56 -8.15 17.81
N GLU A 3 -32.51 -6.82 17.96
CA GLU A 3 -33.13 -5.89 17.01
C GLU A 3 -32.52 -6.00 15.61
N ILE A 4 -31.18 -6.09 15.52
CA ILE A 4 -30.46 -6.27 14.25
C ILE A 4 -30.79 -7.62 13.62
N ALA A 5 -30.83 -8.69 14.43
CA ALA A 5 -31.22 -10.02 14.02
C ALA A 5 -32.64 -10.03 13.42
N SER A 6 -33.59 -9.40 14.11
CA SER A 6 -34.97 -9.30 13.65
C SER A 6 -35.12 -8.43 12.40
N ALA A 7 -34.40 -7.30 12.32
CA ALA A 7 -34.49 -6.38 11.19
C ALA A 7 -33.92 -6.95 9.89
N HIS A 8 -32.92 -7.85 10.00
CA HIS A 8 -32.20 -8.39 8.83
C HIS A 8 -32.47 -9.89 8.60
N GLY A 9 -33.31 -10.52 9.42
CA GLY A 9 -33.57 -11.96 9.34
C GLY A 9 -32.35 -12.83 9.64
N ILE A 10 -31.38 -12.32 10.39
CA ILE A 10 -30.11 -12.99 10.69
C ILE A 10 -30.18 -13.59 12.09
N HIS A 11 -29.74 -14.84 12.26
CA HIS A 11 -29.72 -15.46 13.58
C HIS A 11 -28.74 -14.74 14.54
N VAL A 12 -29.16 -14.52 15.80
CA VAL A 12 -28.38 -13.78 16.81
C VAL A 12 -26.98 -14.36 17.03
N ASN A 13 -26.83 -15.69 16.99
CA ASN A 13 -25.50 -16.31 17.08
C ASN A 13 -24.59 -15.93 15.92
N GLN A 14 -25.11 -15.70 14.72
CA GLN A 14 -24.30 -15.33 13.55
C GLN A 14 -23.73 -13.91 13.71
N ILE A 15 -24.56 -12.98 14.18
CA ILE A 15 -24.13 -11.60 14.50
C ILE A 15 -23.07 -11.62 15.61
N ARG A 16 -23.25 -12.48 16.63
CA ARG A 16 -22.28 -12.65 17.71
C ARG A 16 -20.95 -13.19 17.19
N GLN A 17 -20.97 -14.20 16.32
CA GLN A 17 -19.77 -14.76 15.71
C GLN A 17 -19.02 -13.72 14.88
N TRP A 18 -19.72 -12.98 14.01
CA TRP A 18 -19.11 -11.94 13.19
C TRP A 18 -18.53 -10.80 14.04
N ARG A 19 -19.23 -10.37 15.09
CA ARG A 19 -18.72 -9.38 16.03
C ARG A 19 -17.43 -9.84 16.68
N ASN A 20 -17.39 -11.09 17.17
CA ASN A 20 -16.21 -11.64 17.81
C ASN A 20 -15.03 -11.74 16.83
N ALA A 21 -15.28 -12.27 15.63
CA ALA A 21 -14.26 -12.37 14.58
C ALA A 21 -13.72 -10.98 14.17
N PHE A 22 -14.61 -9.99 14.05
CA PHE A 22 -14.21 -8.62 13.77
C PHE A 22 -13.35 -8.05 14.90
N LEU A 23 -13.75 -8.18 16.16
CA LEU A 23 -12.98 -7.65 17.30
C LEU A 23 -11.60 -8.32 17.45
N GLU A 24 -11.50 -9.61 17.13
CA GLU A 24 -10.23 -10.35 17.14
C GLU A 24 -9.29 -9.90 16.00
N GLN A 25 -9.84 -9.63 14.82
CA GLN A 25 -9.06 -9.26 13.64
C GLN A 25 -8.85 -7.75 13.49
N MET A 26 -9.69 -6.94 14.14
CA MET A 26 -9.66 -5.48 14.10
C MET A 26 -8.28 -4.94 14.46
N PRO A 27 -7.61 -5.38 15.54
CA PRO A 27 -6.25 -4.98 15.82
C PRO A 27 -5.32 -5.21 14.63
N LYS A 28 -5.41 -6.31 13.87
CA LYS A 28 -4.53 -6.52 12.70
C LYS A 28 -4.83 -5.58 11.53
N VAL A 29 -6.07 -5.13 11.40
CA VAL A 29 -6.49 -4.15 10.37
C VAL A 29 -6.00 -2.75 10.72
N PHE A 30 -5.94 -2.41 12.02
CA PHE A 30 -5.63 -1.07 12.50
C PHE A 30 -4.28 -0.93 13.23
N GLU A 31 -3.61 -2.03 13.58
CA GLU A 31 -2.28 -2.06 14.19
C GLU A 31 -1.28 -1.59 13.14
N LYS A 32 -0.81 -0.36 13.35
CA LYS A 32 0.26 0.28 12.59
C LYS A 32 -0.04 0.30 11.10
N GLY A 33 -1.00 1.18 10.74
CA GLY A 33 -1.02 1.96 9.51
C GLY A 33 -0.07 1.43 8.45
N ASN A 34 -0.50 0.35 7.82
CA ASN A 34 0.05 -0.28 6.63
C ASN A 34 1.57 -0.11 6.42
N LYS A 35 2.40 -0.43 7.42
CA LYS A 35 3.88 -0.35 7.32
C LYS A 35 4.45 -1.01 6.07
N LYS A 36 3.78 -2.06 5.59
CA LYS A 36 4.09 -2.73 4.33
C LYS A 36 3.87 -1.82 3.13
N VAL A 37 2.77 -1.08 3.08
CA VAL A 37 2.49 -0.09 2.02
C VAL A 37 3.44 1.10 2.10
N GLU A 38 3.74 1.61 3.29
CA GLU A 38 4.73 2.68 3.44
C GLU A 38 6.12 2.24 2.99
N LYS A 39 6.51 1.00 3.32
CA LYS A 39 7.77 0.40 2.83
C LYS A 39 7.77 0.25 1.31
N MET A 40 6.68 -0.28 0.72
CA MET A 40 6.55 -0.42 -0.74
C MET A 40 6.61 0.95 -1.43
N LYS A 41 6.00 1.98 -0.84
CA LYS A 41 6.04 3.35 -1.36
C LYS A 41 7.46 3.92 -1.32
N ALA A 42 8.19 3.72 -0.23
CA ALA A 42 9.57 4.16 -0.10
C ALA A 42 10.52 3.45 -1.10
N GLU A 43 10.37 2.13 -1.28
CA GLU A 43 11.13 1.36 -2.28
C GLU A 43 10.83 1.82 -3.71
N TYR A 44 9.56 2.15 -3.99
CA TYR A 44 9.15 2.67 -5.29
C TYR A 44 9.74 4.07 -5.56
N GLU A 45 9.70 4.97 -4.57
CA GLU A 45 10.30 6.31 -4.67
C GLU A 45 11.82 6.22 -4.94
N GLN A 46 12.52 5.34 -4.21
CA GLN A 46 13.96 5.11 -4.41
C GLN A 46 14.27 4.59 -5.82
N THR A 47 13.42 3.71 -6.35
CA THR A 47 13.56 3.20 -7.72
C THR A 47 13.39 4.33 -8.74
N ILE A 48 12.39 5.18 -8.56
CA ILE A 48 12.15 6.35 -9.42
C ILE A 48 13.35 7.29 -9.42
N GLU A 49 13.87 7.63 -8.24
CA GLU A 49 15.04 8.51 -8.10
C GLU A 49 16.26 7.94 -8.83
N SER A 50 16.53 6.63 -8.65
CA SER A 50 17.63 5.95 -9.33
C SER A 50 17.49 5.98 -10.85
N LEU A 51 16.28 5.77 -11.38
CA LEU A 51 16.02 5.81 -12.82
C LEU A 51 16.21 7.22 -13.39
N TYR A 52 15.73 8.26 -12.70
CA TYR A 52 15.93 9.64 -13.14
C TYR A 52 17.41 10.03 -13.14
N ALA A 53 18.17 9.62 -12.13
CA ALA A 53 19.60 9.85 -12.06
C ALA A 53 20.36 9.18 -13.24
N GLU A 54 19.97 7.95 -13.59
CA GLU A 54 20.56 7.23 -14.74
C GLU A 54 20.25 7.94 -16.06
N VAL A 55 19.00 8.35 -16.26
CA VAL A 55 18.58 9.12 -17.45
C VAL A 55 19.40 10.41 -17.57
N GLY A 56 19.57 11.15 -16.47
CA GLY A 56 20.38 12.37 -16.45
C GLY A 56 21.85 12.11 -16.81
N ARG A 57 22.44 11.04 -16.27
CA ARG A 57 23.82 10.63 -16.57
C ARG A 57 23.98 10.26 -18.05
N LEU A 58 23.11 9.40 -18.58
CA LEU A 58 23.16 8.95 -19.98
C LEU A 58 22.94 10.12 -20.94
N THR A 59 22.01 11.03 -20.63
CA THR A 59 21.76 12.24 -21.44
C THR A 59 23.00 13.13 -21.48
N THR A 60 23.65 13.32 -20.33
CA THR A 60 24.90 14.09 -20.24
C THR A 60 25.99 13.43 -21.07
N GLN A 61 26.25 12.12 -20.87
CA GLN A 61 27.25 11.36 -21.65
C GLN A 61 27.00 11.45 -23.16
N LEU A 62 25.75 11.31 -23.60
CA LEU A 62 25.37 11.44 -25.00
C LEU A 62 25.63 12.86 -25.54
N SER A 63 25.31 13.90 -24.76
CA SER A 63 25.57 15.29 -25.17
C SER A 63 27.06 15.59 -25.33
N TRP A 64 27.90 15.03 -24.44
CA TRP A 64 29.35 15.13 -24.53
C TRP A 64 29.90 14.42 -25.77
N LEU A 65 29.46 13.20 -26.04
CA LEU A 65 29.87 12.45 -27.22
C LEU A 65 29.51 13.18 -28.51
N LYS A 66 28.29 13.72 -28.61
CA LYS A 66 27.85 14.54 -29.74
C LYS A 66 28.71 15.78 -29.96
N LYS A 67 29.22 16.40 -28.88
CA LYS A 67 30.11 17.56 -28.96
C LYS A 67 31.53 17.20 -29.41
N ILE A 68 32.00 15.99 -29.12
CA ILE A 68 33.35 15.54 -29.53
C ILE A 68 33.36 15.13 -31.01
N TRP A 69 32.24 14.59 -31.49
CA TRP A 69 32.11 14.09 -32.87
C TRP A 69 31.69 15.15 -33.89
N ASN A 70 31.10 16.26 -33.43
CA ASN A 70 30.92 17.48 -34.24
C ASN A 70 32.15 18.38 -34.14
#